data_AF-A0AA47MNW7-F1
#
_entry.id   AF-A0AA47MNW7-F1
#
_cell.length_a   1.000
_cell.length_b   1.000
_cell.length_c   1.000
_cell.angle_alpha   90.00
_cell.angle_beta   90.00
_cell.angle_gamma   90.00
#
_symmetry.space_group_name_H-M   'P 1'
#
loop_
_entity.id
_entity.type
_entity.pdbx_description
1 polymer ?
#
loop_
_entity_poly.entity_id
_entity_poly.type
_entity_poly.pdbx_seq_one_letter_code
_entity_poly.pdbx_strand_id
1 'polypeptide(L)'
;MAAKAKKRKVDKEDRRFQERWKLQYFFTESRNNCVCLICKQSVAIAKEFNVKRHYQTTHANAYDKFTGSDRAEKVKQLEAGLASQQRLFTRAKDSIENSTKASYEVVLIAKHGKPFTEGEFVKDCVDGG
;
A
#
# COMPACT_ATOMS: atom_id res chain seq x y z
N MET A 1 -18.28 30.64 -26.12
CA MET A 1 -17.44 29.62 -26.79
C MET A 1 -16.73 28.79 -25.71
N ALA A 2 -17.17 27.56 -25.48
CA ALA A 2 -16.67 26.72 -24.38
C ALA A 2 -15.26 26.19 -24.69
N ALA A 3 -14.31 26.39 -23.77
CA ALA A 3 -12.96 25.88 -23.89
C ALA A 3 -12.96 24.35 -23.82
N LYS A 4 -12.63 23.71 -24.96
CA LYS A 4 -12.43 22.26 -25.05
C LYS A 4 -11.30 21.84 -24.10
N ALA A 5 -11.66 21.17 -22.99
CA ALA A 5 -10.69 20.49 -22.15
C ALA A 5 -9.96 19.42 -22.98
N LYS A 6 -8.69 19.67 -23.32
CA LYS A 6 -7.80 18.71 -24.00
C LYS A 6 -7.59 17.51 -23.08
N LYS A 7 -8.40 16.47 -23.27
CA LYS A 7 -8.23 15.16 -22.65
C LYS A 7 -6.94 14.54 -23.19
N ARG A 8 -5.84 14.69 -22.46
CA ARG A 8 -4.53 14.15 -22.84
C ARG A 8 -4.62 12.62 -22.87
N LYS A 9 -4.46 12.03 -24.06
CA LYS A 9 -4.18 10.59 -24.22
C LYS A 9 -2.80 10.36 -23.59
N VAL A 10 -2.78 9.82 -22.37
CA VAL A 10 -1.52 9.38 -21.77
C VAL A 10 -1.19 8.03 -22.36
N ASP A 11 -0.10 8.02 -23.13
CA ASP A 11 0.52 6.83 -23.68
C ASP A 11 0.77 5.79 -22.56
N LYS A 12 0.51 4.52 -22.87
CA LYS A 12 0.53 3.43 -21.87
C LYS A 12 1.95 3.11 -21.39
N GLU A 13 3.00 3.60 -22.05
CA GLU A 13 4.39 3.35 -21.67
C GLU A 13 4.83 4.16 -20.43
N ASP A 14 4.16 5.28 -20.13
CA ASP A 14 4.54 6.20 -19.04
C ASP A 14 4.06 5.76 -17.63
N ARG A 15 3.51 4.54 -17.51
CA ARG A 15 2.95 4.01 -16.26
C ARG A 15 3.73 2.83 -15.68
N ARG A 16 4.86 2.46 -16.29
CA ARG A 16 5.69 1.35 -15.81
C ARG A 16 6.73 1.88 -14.84
N PHE A 17 6.92 1.16 -13.74
CA PHE A 17 7.99 1.44 -12.79
C PHE A 17 9.36 1.34 -13.47
N GLN A 18 10.27 2.26 -13.13
CA GLN A 18 11.63 2.27 -13.64
C GLN A 18 12.61 1.92 -12.53
N GLU A 19 13.49 0.94 -12.74
CA GLU A 19 14.46 0.53 -11.72
C GLU A 19 15.41 1.65 -11.28
N ARG A 20 15.67 2.62 -12.16
CA ARG A 20 16.44 3.83 -11.80
C ARG A 20 15.85 4.59 -10.62
N TRP A 21 14.54 4.50 -10.39
CA TRP A 21 13.86 5.15 -9.27
C TRP A 21 14.20 4.52 -7.92
N LYS A 22 14.67 3.26 -7.88
CA LYS A 22 15.19 2.62 -6.65
C LYS A 22 16.39 3.40 -6.13
N LEU A 23 17.39 3.59 -6.99
CA LEU A 23 18.62 4.28 -6.62
C LEU A 23 18.42 5.79 -6.56
N GLN A 24 17.64 6.40 -7.45
CA GLN A 24 17.49 7.87 -7.44
C GLN A 24 16.53 8.40 -6.38
N TYR A 25 15.44 7.70 -6.08
CA TYR A 25 14.35 8.25 -5.26
C TYR A 25 13.95 7.35 -4.08
N PHE A 26 14.62 6.20 -3.89
CA PHE A 26 14.26 5.20 -2.89
C PHE A 26 12.84 4.65 -3.06
N PHE A 27 12.46 4.32 -4.29
CA PHE A 27 11.17 3.69 -4.59
C PHE A 27 11.35 2.28 -5.13
N THR A 28 10.45 1.36 -4.80
CA THR A 28 10.42 0.00 -5.36
C THR A 28 9.03 -0.35 -5.86
N GLU A 29 8.92 -1.35 -6.73
CA GLU A 29 7.62 -1.88 -7.16
C GLU A 29 7.22 -3.06 -6.27
N SER A 30 6.01 -3.00 -5.71
CA SER A 30 5.45 -4.06 -4.89
C SER A 30 3.98 -4.29 -5.23
N ARG A 31 3.62 -5.50 -5.65
CA ARG A 31 2.25 -5.89 -6.04
C ARG A 31 1.59 -4.86 -6.97
N ASN A 32 2.29 -4.49 -8.06
CA ASN A 32 1.87 -3.48 -9.04
C ASN A 32 1.72 -2.05 -8.51
N ASN A 33 2.18 -1.75 -7.29
CA ASN A 33 2.20 -0.41 -6.73
C ASN A 33 3.62 0.10 -6.59
N CYS A 34 3.84 1.40 -6.84
CA CYS A 34 5.12 2.05 -6.60
C CYS A 34 5.19 2.49 -5.13
N VAL A 35 6.09 1.93 -4.34
CA VAL A 35 6.15 2.14 -2.88
C VAL A 35 7.45 2.82 -2.49
N CYS A 36 7.36 3.86 -1.65
CA CYS A 36 8.52 4.52 -1.08
C CYS A 36 9.18 3.61 -0.03
N LEU A 37 10.48 3.35 -0.17
CA LEU A 37 11.25 2.54 0.76
C LEU A 37 11.48 3.23 2.11
N ILE A 38 11.38 4.56 2.17
CA ILE A 38 11.64 5.36 3.37
C ILE A 38 10.39 5.41 4.26
N CYS A 39 9.26 5.93 3.75
CA CYS A 39 8.03 6.10 4.53
C CYS A 39 6.97 5.01 4.29
N LYS A 40 7.25 4.03 3.42
CA LYS A 40 6.35 2.92 3.08
C LYS A 40 5.02 3.34 2.43
N GLN A 41 4.90 4.59 1.99
CA GLN A 41 3.72 5.07 1.27
C GLN A 41 3.72 4.59 -0.18
N SER A 42 2.56 4.12 -0.66
CA SER A 42 2.34 3.75 -2.07
C SER A 42 1.84 4.93 -2.89
N VAL A 43 2.37 5.09 -4.09
CA VAL A 43 1.92 6.06 -5.09
C VAL A 43 1.01 5.34 -6.08
N ALA A 44 -0.24 5.81 -6.18
CA ALA A 44 -1.26 5.22 -7.05
C ALA A 44 -0.91 5.29 -8.56
N ILE A 45 -0.06 6.25 -8.94
CA ILE A 45 0.35 6.47 -10.33
C ILE A 45 1.87 6.43 -10.41
N ALA A 46 2.41 5.34 -10.95
CA ALA A 46 3.83 5.13 -11.22
C ALA A 46 4.35 6.05 -12.34
N LYS A 47 4.51 7.33 -12.01
CA LYS A 47 5.10 8.38 -12.86
C LYS A 47 6.27 9.01 -12.15
N GLU A 48 7.32 9.30 -12.90
CA GLU A 48 8.54 9.93 -12.37
C GLU A 48 8.23 11.24 -11.64
N PHE A 49 7.33 12.07 -12.19
CA PHE A 49 6.94 13.32 -11.52
C PHE A 49 6.42 13.11 -10.10
N ASN A 50 5.56 12.11 -9.88
CA ASN A 50 5.01 11.83 -8.55
C ASN A 50 6.09 11.32 -7.59
N VAL A 51 6.93 10.41 -8.08
CA VAL A 51 8.03 9.79 -7.33
C VAL A 51 9.07 10.84 -6.93
N LYS A 52 9.52 11.66 -7.90
CA LYS A 52 10.48 12.73 -7.70
C LYS A 52 9.94 13.79 -6.76
N ARG A 53 8.70 14.24 -6.95
CA ARG A 53 8.06 15.23 -6.06
C ARG A 53 8.01 14.71 -4.63
N HIS A 54 7.54 13.47 -4.43
CA HIS A 54 7.48 12.85 -3.12
C HIS A 54 8.85 12.82 -2.44
N TYR A 55 9.88 12.35 -3.15
CA TYR A 55 11.24 12.34 -2.61
C TYR A 55 11.72 13.75 -2.25
N GLN A 56 11.56 14.72 -3.15
CA GLN A 56 12.04 16.08 -2.94
C GLN A 56 11.37 16.80 -1.78
N THR A 57 10.06 16.65 -1.60
CA THR A 57 9.32 17.37 -0.55
C THR A 57 9.44 16.72 0.82
N THR A 58 9.60 15.39 0.86
CA THR A 58 9.50 14.63 2.11
C THR A 58 10.85 14.13 2.59
N HIS A 59 11.75 13.76 1.69
CA HIS A 59 12.96 12.99 2.03
C HIS A 59 14.27 13.66 1.63
N ALA A 60 14.28 14.63 0.72
CA ALA A 60 15.52 15.24 0.24
C ALA A 60 16.38 15.78 1.38
N ASN A 61 15.80 16.51 2.34
CA ASN A 61 16.56 17.04 3.48
C ASN A 61 17.36 15.94 4.23
N ALA A 62 16.75 14.77 4.45
CA ALA A 62 17.39 13.70 5.19
C ALA A 62 18.24 12.75 4.33
N TYR A 63 17.93 12.58 3.04
CA TYR A 63 18.49 11.52 2.20
C TYR A 63 19.34 12.01 1.02
N ASP A 64 19.39 13.30 0.75
CA ASP A 64 20.22 13.85 -0.33
C ASP A 64 21.73 13.75 -0.02
N LYS A 65 22.09 13.69 1.28
CA LYS A 65 23.47 13.46 1.72
C LYS A 65 24.05 12.11 1.30
N PHE A 66 23.20 11.14 0.99
CA PHE A 66 23.63 9.79 0.63
C PHE A 66 23.91 9.71 -0.87
N THR A 67 25.16 9.46 -1.25
CA THR A 67 25.62 9.43 -2.65
C THR A 67 26.41 8.15 -2.95
N GLY A 68 26.45 7.75 -4.23
CA GLY A 68 27.23 6.59 -4.69
C GLY A 68 26.88 5.29 -3.94
N SER A 69 27.92 4.64 -3.39
CA SER A 69 27.82 3.34 -2.73
C SER A 69 26.98 3.35 -1.45
N ASP A 70 27.05 4.42 -0.65
CA ASP A 70 26.28 4.55 0.57
C ASP A 70 24.76 4.57 0.27
N ARG A 71 24.37 5.26 -0.81
CA ARG A 71 22.99 5.27 -1.28
C ARG A 71 22.49 3.87 -1.65
N ALA A 72 23.32 3.11 -2.39
CA ALA A 72 22.99 1.75 -2.79
C ALA A 72 22.87 0.81 -1.58
N GLU A 73 23.77 0.95 -0.61
CA GLU A 73 23.67 0.20 0.65
C GLU A 73 22.39 0.54 1.41
N LYS A 74 22.04 1.83 1.46
CA LYS A 74 20.82 2.26 2.15
C LYS A 74 19.56 1.71 1.48
N VAL A 75 19.52 1.68 0.15
CA VAL A 75 18.44 1.02 -0.60
C VAL A 75 18.34 -0.45 -0.21
N LYS A 76 19.46 -1.18 -0.22
CA LYS A 76 19.49 -2.61 0.15
C LYS A 76 18.98 -2.85 1.57
N GLN A 77 19.39 -2.02 2.53
CA GLN A 77 18.91 -2.09 3.92
C GLN A 77 17.38 -1.86 4.01
N LEU A 78 16.86 -0.84 3.31
CA LEU A 78 15.44 -0.51 3.34
C LEU A 78 14.57 -1.55 2.63
N GLU A 79 15.07 -2.18 1.57
CA GLU A 79 14.39 -3.29 0.88
C GLU A 79 14.33 -4.55 1.75
N ALA A 80 15.44 -4.92 2.40
CA ALA A 80 15.45 -6.04 3.33
C ALA A 80 14.45 -5.84 4.48
N GLY A 81 14.39 -4.63 5.04
CA GLY A 81 13.41 -4.26 6.06
C GLY A 81 11.96 -4.25 5.56
N LEU A 82 11.72 -3.92 4.28
CA LEU A 82 10.38 -3.98 3.70
C LEU A 82 9.92 -5.43 3.50
N ALA A 83 10.80 -6.30 2.99
CA ALA A 83 10.49 -7.70 2.76
C ALA A 83 10.11 -8.43 4.06
N SER A 84 10.83 -8.17 5.14
CA SER A 84 10.52 -8.75 6.45
C SER A 84 9.16 -8.29 6.98
N GLN A 85 8.83 -7.00 6.85
CA GLN A 85 7.51 -6.47 7.22
C GLN A 85 6.38 -7.07 6.36
N GLN A 86 6.56 -7.13 5.04
CA GLN A 86 5.56 -7.70 4.13
C GLN A 86 5.24 -9.17 4.44
N ARG A 87 6.23 -9.93 4.91
CA ARG A 87 6.05 -11.32 5.34
C ARG A 87 5.10 -11.44 6.54
N LEU A 88 5.19 -10.51 7.48
CA LEU A 88 4.30 -10.45 8.64
C LEU A 88 2.86 -10.08 8.24
N PHE A 89 2.69 -9.08 7.37
CA PHE A 89 1.37 -8.67 6.88
C PHE A 89 0.70 -9.73 6.00
N THR A 90 1.49 -10.52 5.25
CA THR A 90 0.94 -11.61 4.43
C THR A 90 0.48 -12.78 5.30
N ARG A 91 1.23 -13.13 6.36
CA ARG A 91 0.78 -14.12 7.35
C ARG A 91 -0.49 -13.68 8.08
N ALA A 92 -0.60 -12.41 8.44
CA ALA A 92 -1.81 -11.86 9.04
C ALA A 92 -3.00 -11.93 8.05
N LYS A 93 -2.76 -11.62 6.77
CA LYS A 93 -3.79 -11.72 5.73
C LYS A 93 -4.26 -13.14 5.46
N ASP A 94 -3.35 -14.10 5.38
CA ASP A 94 -3.69 -15.53 5.25
C ASP A 94 -4.56 -16.00 6.41
N SER A 95 -4.21 -15.62 7.64
CA SER A 95 -4.99 -15.95 8.83
C SER A 95 -6.41 -15.35 8.82
N ILE A 96 -6.56 -14.12 8.30
CA ILE A 96 -7.87 -13.45 8.16
C ILE A 96 -8.68 -14.03 7.01
N GLU A 97 -8.06 -14.29 5.86
CA GLU A 97 -8.72 -14.85 4.66
C GLU A 97 -9.20 -16.29 4.92
N ASN A 98 -8.37 -17.10 5.58
CA ASN A 98 -8.71 -18.46 5.95
C ASN A 98 -9.85 -18.52 7.00
N SER A 99 -9.87 -17.57 7.95
CA SER A 99 -10.97 -17.40 8.91
C SER A 99 -12.27 -16.93 8.23
N THR A 100 -12.18 -16.01 7.27
CA THR A 100 -13.34 -15.50 6.51
C THR A 100 -13.90 -16.57 5.58
N LYS A 101 -13.06 -17.42 4.98
CA LYS A 101 -13.49 -18.56 4.16
C LYS A 101 -14.19 -19.63 5.01
N ALA A 102 -13.67 -19.95 6.19
CA ALA A 102 -14.32 -20.87 7.13
C ALA A 102 -15.68 -20.35 7.64
N SER A 103 -15.83 -19.03 7.75
CA SER A 103 -17.11 -18.40 8.12
C SER A 103 -18.18 -18.55 7.02
N TYR A 104 -17.76 -18.66 5.75
CA TYR A 104 -18.68 -18.76 4.61
C TYR A 104 -19.16 -20.19 4.35
N GLU A 105 -18.49 -21.21 4.91
CA GLU A 105 -18.92 -22.62 4.82
C GLU A 105 -19.96 -23.00 5.89
N VAL A 106 -20.52 -22.01 6.59
CA VAL A 106 -21.67 -22.15 7.49
C VAL A 106 -22.88 -21.33 6.98
N VAL A 107 -23.05 -21.21 5.66
CA VAL A 107 -24.26 -20.61 5.04
C VAL A 107 -25.00 -21.64 4.17
N LEU A 108 -25.14 -22.88 4.67
CA LEU A 108 -26.08 -23.86 4.11
C LEU A 108 -27.00 -24.51 5.15
N ILE A 109 -26.99 -24.02 6.40
CA ILE A 109 -27.89 -24.51 7.48
C ILE A 109 -28.63 -23.33 8.13
N ALA A 110 -29.18 -22.42 7.32
CA ALA A 110 -30.11 -21.40 7.82
C ALA A 110 -31.19 -21.11 6.78
N LYS A 111 -31.70 -22.17 6.11
CA LYS A 111 -32.97 -22.12 5.41
C LYS A 111 -34.11 -22.35 6.40
N HIS A 112 -34.28 -21.45 7.38
CA HIS A 112 -35.57 -21.17 8.00
C HIS A 112 -35.46 -19.94 8.90
N GLY A 113 -36.36 -18.96 8.71
CA GLY A 113 -36.63 -17.92 9.70
C GLY A 113 -36.14 -16.51 9.38
N LYS A 114 -36.83 -15.88 8.41
CA LYS A 114 -37.26 -14.45 8.32
C LYS A 114 -36.38 -13.30 8.89
N PRO A 115 -36.30 -12.16 8.16
CA PRO A 115 -35.63 -10.94 8.61
C PRO A 115 -36.54 -10.07 9.48
N PHE A 116 -36.00 -8.92 9.94
CA PHE A 116 -36.62 -7.85 10.75
C PHE A 116 -36.35 -8.10 12.26
N THR A 117 -35.74 -7.21 13.03
CA THR A 117 -35.98 -5.77 13.14
C THR A 117 -34.84 -5.09 13.89
N GLU A 118 -34.77 -3.79 13.71
CA GLU A 118 -33.91 -2.79 14.34
C GLU A 118 -33.83 -2.87 15.88
N GLY A 119 -32.68 -2.41 16.41
CA GLY A 119 -32.61 -1.76 17.72
C GLY A 119 -32.12 -2.63 18.88
N GLU A 120 -30.88 -2.44 19.32
CA GLU A 120 -30.58 -1.73 20.56
C GLU A 120 -29.07 -1.85 20.87
N PHE A 121 -28.39 -0.71 20.90
CA PHE A 121 -27.00 -0.61 21.31
C PHE A 121 -26.98 -0.50 22.85
N VAL A 122 -26.70 -1.60 23.54
CA VAL A 122 -26.37 -1.65 24.97
C VAL A 122 -25.12 -2.53 25.08
N LYS A 123 -23.93 -2.00 25.34
CA LYS A 123 -23.41 -1.27 26.51
C LYS A 123 -22.75 -2.22 27.52
N ASP A 124 -21.50 -1.87 27.76
CA ASP A 124 -20.65 -2.13 28.92
C ASP A 124 -19.81 -3.41 28.95
N CYS A 125 -18.51 -3.20 28.71
CA CYS A 125 -17.43 -4.05 29.17
C CYS A 125 -17.09 -3.65 30.60
N VAL A 126 -17.13 -4.58 31.55
CA VAL A 126 -16.01 -5.00 32.42
C VAL A 126 -16.56 -5.67 33.68
N ASP A 127 -16.18 -6.93 33.89
CA ASP A 127 -16.30 -7.62 35.18
C ASP A 127 -14.90 -8.08 35.60
N GLY A 128 -14.63 -8.00 36.90
CA GLY A 128 -13.74 -8.95 37.57
C GLY A 128 -12.37 -8.41 37.99
N GLY A 129 -12.33 -7.85 39.19
CA GLY A 129 -11.13 -7.56 39.98
C GLY A 129 -11.48 -6.99 41.34
#